data_AF-A0A2G6CV35-F1
#
_entry.id   AF-A0A2G6CV35-F1
#
_cell.length_a   1.000
_cell.length_b   1.000
_cell.length_c   1.000
_cell.angle_alpha   90.00
_cell.angle_beta   90.00
_cell.angle_gamma   90.00
#
_symmetry.space_group_name_H-M   'P 1'
#
loop_
_entity.id
_entity.type
_entity.pdbx_description
1 polymer ?
#
loop_
_entity_poly.entity_id
_entity_poly.type
_entity_poly.pdbx_seq_one_letter_code
_entity_poly.pdbx_strand_id
1 'polypeptide(L)' 'SRPSGDTLLRLADVLEVSSDYLLEGATDDAAKARFEDRELLRQFQEVEQLPEQDKMVIKTLLDAFLTKKQLQSIIR' A
#
# COMPACT_ATOMS: atom_id res chain seq x y z
N SER A 1 -27.40 -10.19 -8.68
CA SER A 1 -27.49 -10.27 -7.21
C SER A 1 -26.17 -9.77 -6.64
N ARG A 2 -26.19 -8.81 -5.70
CA ARG A 2 -24.97 -8.41 -4.97
C ARG A 2 -24.83 -9.34 -3.75
N PRO A 3 -23.63 -9.89 -3.46
CA PRO A 3 -23.41 -10.69 -2.26
C PRO A 3 -23.70 -9.84 -1.00
N SER A 4 -24.06 -10.51 0.10
CA SER A 4 -24.26 -9.83 1.39
C SER A 4 -22.93 -9.31 1.94
N GLY A 5 -22.98 -8.27 2.78
CA GLY A 5 -21.78 -7.71 3.43
C GLY A 5 -20.98 -8.74 4.24
N ASP A 6 -21.66 -9.67 4.91
CA ASP A 6 -21.02 -10.77 5.65
C ASP A 6 -20.26 -11.73 4.72
N THR A 7 -20.82 -12.03 3.55
CA THR A 7 -20.16 -12.88 2.55
C THR A 7 -18.89 -12.21 2.01
N LEU A 8 -18.96 -10.90 1.75
CA LEU A 8 -17.82 -10.11 1.29
C LEU A 8 -16.72 -10.01 2.35
N LEU A 9 -17.08 -9.85 3.63
CA LEU A 9 -16.11 -9.81 4.73
C LEU A 9 -15.34 -11.13 4.86
N ARG A 10 -16.04 -12.27 4.76
CA ARG A 10 -15.42 -13.60 4.81
C ARG A 10 -14.53 -13.86 3.60
N LEU A 11 -14.94 -13.41 2.41
CA LEU A 11 -14.11 -13.49 1.20
C LEU A 11 -12.85 -12.62 1.32
N ALA A 12 -13.00 -11.40 1.85
CA ALA A 12 -11.89 -10.49 2.08
C ALA A 12 -10.86 -11.08 3.05
N ASP A 13 -11.33 -11.70 4.12
CA ASP A 13 -10.50 -12.39 5.12
C ASP A 13 -9.73 -13.59 4.52
N VAL A 14 -10.41 -14.46 3.77
CA VAL A 14 -9.78 -15.62 3.11
C VAL A 14 -8.78 -15.23 2.03
N LEU A 15 -9.06 -14.13 1.31
CA LEU A 15 -8.22 -13.64 0.22
C LEU A 15 -7.16 -12.63 0.69
N GLU A 16 -7.12 -12.31 1.99
CA GLU A 16 -6.23 -11.31 2.60
C GLU A 16 -6.29 -9.94 1.90
N VAL A 17 -7.50 -9.48 1.57
CA VAL A 17 -7.76 -8.18 0.94
C VAL A 17 -8.78 -7.39 1.76
N SER A 18 -8.98 -6.10 1.49
CA SER A 18 -10.04 -5.33 2.16
C SER A 18 -11.42 -5.67 1.59
N SER A 19 -12.48 -5.53 2.39
CA SER A 19 -13.87 -5.68 1.90
C SER A 19 -14.20 -4.66 0.82
N ASP A 20 -13.62 -3.46 0.91
CA ASP A 20 -13.80 -2.37 -0.05
C ASP A 20 -13.20 -2.74 -1.42
N TYR A 21 -12.09 -3.48 -1.45
CA TYR A 21 -11.49 -4.02 -2.67
C TYR A 21 -12.43 -4.95 -3.45
N LEU A 22 -13.26 -5.72 -2.74
CA LEU A 22 -14.26 -6.60 -3.37
C LEU A 22 -15.52 -5.85 -3.81
N LEU A 23 -15.84 -4.73 -3.16
CA LEU A 23 -16.99 -3.87 -3.45
C LEU A 23 -16.75 -2.95 -4.64
N GLU A 24 -15.53 -2.44 -4.80
CA GLU A 24 -15.16 -1.49 -5.83
C GLU A 24 -14.99 -2.11 -7.22
N GLY A 25 -14.91 -3.44 -7.30
CA GLY A 25 -15.03 -4.19 -8.56
C GLY A 25 -14.16 -3.65 -9.69
N ALA A 26 -12.84 -3.93 -9.67
CA ALA A 26 -11.91 -3.63 -10.76
C ALA A 26 -12.02 -2.22 -11.38
N THR A 27 -12.44 -1.21 -10.61
CA THR A 27 -12.25 0.19 -11.02
C THR A 27 -10.79 0.55 -10.73
N ASP A 28 -10.04 0.38 -11.81
CA ASP A 28 -8.66 0.57 -12.19
C ASP A 28 -7.78 1.65 -11.50
N ASP A 29 -8.14 2.21 -10.35
CA ASP A 29 -7.31 3.17 -9.59
C ASP A 29 -6.92 2.65 -8.20
N ALA A 30 -7.81 1.94 -7.48
CA ALA A 30 -7.44 1.28 -6.22
C ALA A 30 -6.76 -0.09 -6.44
N ALA A 31 -7.13 -0.78 -7.53
CA ALA A 31 -6.56 -2.08 -7.92
C ALA A 31 -5.20 -1.96 -8.65
N LYS A 32 -4.83 -0.77 -9.15
CA LYS A 32 -3.52 -0.51 -9.78
C LYS A 32 -2.38 -0.39 -8.80
N ALA A 33 -2.64 -0.22 -7.51
CA ALA A 33 -1.65 -0.48 -6.49
C ALA A 33 -1.51 -2.01 -6.33
N ARG A 34 -0.98 -2.66 -7.37
CA ARG A 34 -0.31 -3.95 -7.24
C ARG A 34 0.82 -3.74 -6.24
N PHE A 35 0.54 -3.89 -4.95
CA PHE A 35 1.56 -4.07 -3.94
C PHE A 35 2.08 -5.50 -4.12
N GLU A 36 2.89 -5.71 -5.16
CA GLU A 36 3.60 -6.99 -5.38
C GLU A 36 4.52 -7.30 -4.19
N ASP A 37 4.92 -6.26 -3.45
CA ASP A 37 5.74 -6.33 -2.26
C ASP A 37 4.89 -6.16 -0.99
N ARG A 38 4.42 -7.30 -0.46
CA ARG A 38 3.67 -7.37 0.81
C ARG A 38 4.52 -6.91 2.00
N GLU A 39 5.85 -7.04 1.94
CA GLU A 39 6.73 -6.62 3.01
C GLU A 39 6.76 -5.09 3.10
N LEU A 40 6.86 -4.40 1.97
CA LEU A 40 6.85 -2.94 1.91
C LEU A 40 5.54 -2.35 2.46
N LEU A 41 4.40 -2.98 2.15
CA LEU A 41 3.10 -2.56 2.69
C LEU A 41 3.03 -2.70 4.20
N ARG A 42 3.50 -3.84 4.74
CA ARG A 42 3.56 -4.09 6.19
C ARG A 42 4.47 -3.07 6.88
N GLN A 43 5.64 -2.78 6.30
CA GLN A 43 6.55 -1.77 6.83
C GLN A 43 5.91 -0.38 6.85
N PHE A 44 5.14 -0.01 5.82
CA PHE A 44 4.39 1.26 5.83
C PHE A 44 3.40 1.34 7.00
N GLN A 45 2.63 0.28 7.23
CA GLN A 45 1.69 0.20 8.36
C GLN A 45 2.39 0.28 9.72
N GLU A 46 3.56 -0.35 9.86
CA GLU A 46 4.38 -0.23 11.09
C GLU A 46 4.87 1.20 11.31
N VAL A 47 5.32 1.87 10.25
CA VAL A 47 5.79 3.26 10.31
C VAL A 47 4.67 4.22 10.71
N GLU A 48 3.43 3.98 10.28
CA GLU A 48 2.28 4.79 10.67
C GLU A 48 1.99 4.77 12.18
N GLN A 49 2.43 3.74 12.90
CA GLN A 49 2.26 3.63 14.35
C GLN A 49 3.39 4.30 15.15
N LEU A 50 4.46 4.76 14.48
CA LEU A 50 5.60 5.37 15.15
C LEU A 50 5.33 6.81 15.62
N PRO A 51 6.10 7.32 16.59
CA PRO A 51 6.14 8.74 16.93
C PRO A 51 6.49 9.62 15.72
N GLU A 52 6.00 10.86 15.72
CA GLU A 52 6.17 11.78 14.58
C GLU A 52 7.65 12.00 14.21
N GLN A 53 8.53 12.07 15.20
CA GLN A 53 9.96 12.21 14.99
C GLN A 53 10.54 11.06 14.16
N ASP A 54 10.16 9.82 14.47
CA ASP A 54 10.67 8.63 13.79
C ASP A 54 10.10 8.52 12.38
N LYS A 55 8.81 8.88 12.20
CA LYS A 55 8.17 9.00 10.88
C LYS A 55 8.93 9.97 9.97
N MET A 56 9.32 11.14 10.50
CA MET A 56 10.06 12.14 9.73
C MET A 56 11.43 11.61 9.27
N VAL A 57 12.13 10.86 10.12
CA VAL A 57 13.40 10.24 9.75
C VAL A 57 13.20 9.27 8.57
N ILE A 58 12.20 8.40 8.65
CA ILE A 58 11.93 7.40 7.61
C ILE A 58 11.52 8.06 6.28
N LYS A 59 10.66 9.08 6.32
CA LYS A 59 10.28 9.87 5.14
C LYS A 59 11.49 10.51 4.48
N THR A 60 12.37 11.11 5.28
CA THR A 60 13.60 11.76 4.80
C THR A 60 14.53 10.76 4.11
N LEU A 61 14.68 9.55 4.67
CA LEU A 61 15.49 8.48 4.08
C LEU A 61 14.91 8.00 2.74
N LEU A 62 13.59 7.82 2.67
CA LEU A 62 12.90 7.42 1.46
C LEU A 62 13.08 8.46 0.35
N ASP A 63 12.86 9.75 0.67
CA ASP A 63 13.04 10.86 -0.27
C ASP A 63 14.47 10.95 -0.79
N ALA A 64 15.46 10.82 0.10
CA ALA A 64 16.87 10.84 -0.28
C ALA A 64 17.22 9.68 -1.24
N PHE A 65 16.68 8.49 -0.98
CA PHE A 65 16.92 7.33 -1.84
C PHE A 65 16.29 7.49 -3.22
N LEU A 66 15.04 7.96 -3.28
CA LEU A 66 14.33 8.21 -4.55
C LEU A 66 15.01 9.31 -5.37
N THR A 67 15.38 10.42 -4.72
CA THR A 67 16.11 11.53 -5.37
C THR A 67 17.42 11.04 -5.98
N LYS A 68 18.19 10.23 -5.24
CA LYS A 68 19.43 9.63 -5.77
C LYS A 68 19.18 8.82 -7.04
N LYS A 69 18.11 8.01 -7.08
CA LYS A 69 17.77 7.18 -8.25
C LYS A 69 17.34 8.03 -9.44
N GLN A 70 16.55 9.08 -9.21
CA GLN A 70 16.16 10.03 -10.25
C GLN A 70 17.38 10.73 -10.87
N LEU A 71 18.30 11.24 -10.04
CA LEU A 71 19.54 11.85 -10.53
C LEU A 71 20.39 10.86 -11.34
N GLN A 72 20.52 9.62 -10.87
CA GLN A 72 21.23 8.57 -11.61
C GLN A 72 20.59 8.25 -12.97
N SER A 73 19.26 8.38 -13.09
CA SER A 73 18.56 8.16 -14.36
C SER A 73 18.75 9.30 -15.36
N ILE A 74 19.00 10.52 -14.90
CA ILE A 74 19.22 11.70 -15.75
C ILE A 74 20.65 11.73 -16.32
N ILE A 75 21.62 11.19 -15.57
CA ILE A 75 23.03 11.13 -15.98
C ILE A 75 23.30 9.98 -16.98
N ARG A 76 22.34 9.09 -17.18
CA ARG A 76 22.42 7.96 -18.13
C ARG A 76 21.96 8.31 -19.53
#